data_AF-A0A8B6DPI3-F1
#
_entry.id   AF-A0A8B6DPI3-F1
#
_cell.length_a   1.000
_cell.length_b   1.000
_cell.length_c   1.000
_cell.angle_alpha   90.00
_cell.angle_beta   90.00
_cell.angle_gamma   90.00
#
_symmetry.space_group_name_H-M   'P 1'
#
loop_
_entity.id
_entity.type
_entity.pdbx_description
1 polymer ?
#
loop_
_entity_poly.entity_id
_entity_poly.type
_entity_poly.pdbx_seq_one_letter_code
_entity_poly.pdbx_strand_id
1 'polypeptide(L)'
;MTVDSVHSTCPFGWIRYDSSCYLFHRSPATWIDSSNYCRSRGAHLATVQSDSEKDFINGMIQNMPGQYWLDGVDDAAEGIWEWASTGEKISNNLWYPGEPNRSSPLEDCMDTSTYYNGLWNDEECNYDHYSICEKPH
;
A
#
# COMPACT_ATOMS: atom_id res chain seq x y z
N MET A 1 13.19 6.86 -39.85
CA MET A 1 13.95 5.85 -39.08
C MET A 1 14.02 6.41 -37.66
N THR A 2 12.95 6.28 -36.84
CA THR A 2 12.76 5.26 -35.78
C THR A 2 13.99 5.22 -34.86
N VAL A 3 13.97 5.51 -33.56
CA VAL A 3 13.05 5.24 -32.44
C VAL A 3 13.47 6.21 -31.31
N ASP A 4 12.62 6.65 -30.39
CA ASP A 4 12.51 6.02 -29.07
C ASP A 4 11.16 6.38 -28.44
N SER A 5 10.23 5.45 -28.49
CA SER A 5 9.18 5.38 -27.49
C SER A 5 9.85 5.01 -26.17
N VAL A 6 10.01 6.00 -25.27
CA VAL A 6 10.37 5.75 -23.87
C VAL A 6 9.23 4.93 -23.28
N HIS A 7 9.31 3.61 -23.43
CA HIS A 7 8.61 2.71 -22.54
C HIS A 7 9.24 2.95 -21.18
N SER A 8 8.52 3.65 -20.31
CA SER A 8 8.91 3.93 -18.93
C SER A 8 9.11 2.62 -18.19
N THR A 9 10.33 2.08 -18.24
CA THR A 9 10.69 0.89 -17.46
C THR A 9 10.82 1.27 -16.00
N CYS A 10 10.29 0.44 -15.10
CA CYS A 10 10.43 0.66 -13.67
C CYS A 10 11.91 0.66 -13.22
N PRO A 11 12.26 1.40 -12.14
CA PRO A 11 13.60 1.37 -11.60
C PRO A 11 14.03 -0.06 -11.21
N PHE A 12 15.34 -0.31 -11.13
CA PHE A 12 15.85 -1.61 -10.71
C PHE A 12 15.28 -2.03 -9.34
N GLY A 13 14.77 -3.26 -9.26
CA GLY A 13 14.12 -3.80 -8.06
C GLY A 13 12.64 -3.43 -7.89
N TRP A 14 12.08 -2.63 -8.79
CA TRP A 14 10.65 -2.33 -8.85
C TRP A 14 9.96 -3.19 -9.89
N ILE A 15 8.71 -3.55 -9.60
CA ILE A 15 7.90 -4.43 -10.43
C ILE A 15 6.81 -3.58 -11.09
N ARG A 16 6.71 -3.68 -12.41
CA ARG A 16 5.65 -2.98 -13.15
C ARG A 16 4.32 -3.71 -12.99
N TYR A 17 3.28 -2.97 -12.66
CA TYR A 17 1.91 -3.41 -12.80
C TYR A 17 1.07 -2.24 -13.31
N ASP A 18 0.35 -2.47 -14.42
CA ASP A 18 -0.38 -1.44 -15.16
C ASP A 18 0.48 -0.19 -15.49
N SER A 19 0.10 0.96 -14.92
CA SER A 19 0.70 2.27 -15.10
C SER A 19 1.58 2.70 -13.92
N SER A 20 1.85 1.80 -12.97
CA SER A 20 2.66 2.07 -11.78
C SER A 20 3.83 1.08 -11.63
N CYS A 21 4.79 1.47 -10.81
CA CYS A 21 5.91 0.64 -10.36
C CYS A 21 5.78 0.38 -8.86
N TYR A 22 6.04 -0.86 -8.44
CA TYR A 22 5.87 -1.29 -7.05
C TYR A 22 7.18 -1.80 -6.45
N LEU A 23 7.47 -1.45 -5.21
CA LEU A 23 8.62 -1.94 -4.45
C LEU A 23 8.13 -2.60 -3.15
N PHE A 24 8.40 -3.89 -3.02
CA PHE A 24 8.10 -4.68 -1.82
C PHE A 24 9.29 -4.61 -0.86
N HIS A 25 9.22 -3.70 0.10
CA HIS A 25 10.29 -3.43 1.06
C HIS A 25 10.14 -4.27 2.32
N ARG A 26 11.09 -5.19 2.55
CA ARG A 26 11.04 -6.20 3.63
C ARG A 26 11.90 -5.85 4.85
N SER A 27 12.07 -4.57 5.14
CA SER A 27 12.58 -4.13 6.44
C SER A 27 11.39 -3.65 7.26
N PRO A 28 11.04 -4.31 8.37
CA PRO A 28 9.95 -3.87 9.22
C PRO A 28 10.18 -2.45 9.73
N ALA A 29 9.12 -1.65 9.72
CA ALA A 29 9.11 -0.31 10.28
C ALA A 29 7.67 0.13 10.57
N THR A 30 7.53 1.21 11.34
CA THR A 30 6.25 1.90 11.54
C THR A 30 5.67 2.40 10.22
N TRP A 31 4.37 2.71 10.22
CA TRP A 31 3.71 3.27 9.03
C TRP A 31 4.39 4.57 8.58
N ILE A 32 4.70 5.46 9.53
CA ILE A 32 5.33 6.76 9.23
C ILE A 32 6.73 6.61 8.62
N ASP A 33 7.54 5.68 9.14
CA ASP A 33 8.88 5.41 8.62
C ASP A 33 8.82 4.76 7.23
N SER A 34 7.86 3.87 7.02
CA SER A 34 7.59 3.25 5.71
C SER A 34 7.13 4.28 4.68
N SER A 35 6.23 5.19 5.06
CA SER A 35 5.78 6.31 4.24
C SER A 35 6.96 7.23 3.87
N ASN A 36 7.81 7.57 4.83
CA ASN A 36 9.03 8.36 4.58
C ASN A 36 10.00 7.62 3.63
N TYR A 37 10.14 6.29 3.80
CA TYR A 37 10.98 5.46 2.94
C TYR A 37 10.51 5.49 1.48
N CYS A 38 9.20 5.36 1.23
CA CYS A 38 8.64 5.46 -0.11
C CYS A 38 8.81 6.87 -0.68
N ARG A 39 8.50 7.92 0.10
CA ARG A 39 8.68 9.34 -0.31
C ARG A 39 10.11 9.66 -0.71
N SER A 40 11.10 9.15 0.01
CA SER A 40 12.52 9.34 -0.34
C SER A 40 12.93 8.76 -1.71
N ARG A 41 12.09 7.92 -2.32
CA ARG A 41 12.27 7.32 -3.66
C ARG A 41 11.39 7.95 -4.74
N GLY A 42 10.69 9.04 -4.40
CA GLY A 42 9.71 9.68 -5.26
C GLY A 42 8.51 8.76 -5.53
N ALA A 43 8.01 8.15 -4.47
CA ALA A 43 6.89 7.20 -4.43
C ALA A 43 6.05 7.48 -3.17
N HIS A 44 4.92 6.81 -3.02
CA HIS A 44 4.13 6.75 -1.79
C HIS A 44 3.95 5.30 -1.35
N LEU A 45 3.30 5.03 -0.21
CA LEU A 45 2.83 3.68 0.07
C LEU A 45 1.76 3.30 -0.97
N ALA A 46 1.52 2.02 -1.22
CA ALA A 46 0.61 1.62 -2.30
C ALA A 46 -0.85 2.03 -2.02
N THR A 47 -1.51 2.55 -3.06
CA THR A 47 -2.93 2.93 -3.04
C THR A 47 -3.76 1.86 -3.74
N VAL A 48 -4.10 0.79 -3.02
CA VAL A 48 -4.78 -0.38 -3.61
C VAL A 48 -6.22 -0.03 -3.99
N GLN A 49 -6.48 0.39 -5.22
CA GLN A 49 -7.75 1.00 -5.63
C GLN A 49 -8.67 0.07 -6.42
N SER A 50 -8.20 -1.13 -6.77
CA SER A 50 -8.96 -2.08 -7.59
C SER A 50 -8.73 -3.53 -7.18
N ASP A 51 -9.70 -4.41 -7.49
CA ASP A 51 -9.56 -5.86 -7.30
C ASP A 51 -8.34 -6.42 -8.04
N SER A 52 -8.04 -5.90 -9.23
CA SER A 52 -6.92 -6.37 -10.04
C SER A 52 -5.57 -6.00 -9.42
N GLU A 53 -5.46 -4.80 -8.86
CA GLU A 53 -4.26 -4.38 -8.12
C GLU A 53 -4.09 -5.14 -6.81
N LYS A 54 -5.20 -5.33 -6.08
CA LYS A 54 -5.27 -6.18 -4.88
C LYS A 54 -4.79 -7.61 -5.18
N ASP A 55 -5.26 -8.22 -6.28
CA ASP A 55 -4.84 -9.56 -6.71
C ASP A 55 -3.36 -9.60 -7.09
N PHE A 56 -2.85 -8.57 -7.78
CA PHE A 56 -1.43 -8.45 -8.07
C PHE A 56 -0.59 -8.40 -6.80
N ILE A 57 -0.93 -7.52 -5.85
CA ILE A 57 -0.22 -7.40 -4.58
C ILE A 57 -0.28 -8.71 -3.80
N ASN A 58 -1.46 -9.33 -3.67
CA ASN A 58 -1.61 -10.60 -2.99
C ASN A 58 -0.72 -11.69 -3.61
N GLY A 59 -0.71 -11.79 -4.94
CA GLY A 59 0.14 -12.74 -5.67
C GLY A 59 1.63 -12.48 -5.45
N MET A 60 2.05 -11.22 -5.35
CA MET A 60 3.44 -10.87 -5.04
C MET A 60 3.83 -11.32 -3.63
N ILE A 61 2.99 -11.08 -2.63
CA ILE A 61 3.33 -11.38 -1.22
C ILE A 61 3.11 -12.85 -0.80
N GLN A 62 2.53 -13.70 -1.65
CA GLN A 62 2.26 -15.13 -1.36
C GLN A 62 3.48 -15.90 -0.81
N ASN A 63 4.67 -15.62 -1.33
CA ASN A 63 5.92 -16.28 -0.90
C ASN A 63 6.74 -15.44 0.10
N MET A 64 6.14 -14.37 0.61
CA MET A 64 6.78 -13.41 1.51
C MET A 64 5.82 -13.12 2.68
N PRO A 65 5.62 -14.09 3.60
CA PRO A 65 4.65 -13.95 4.68
C PRO A 65 5.00 -12.76 5.57
N GLY A 66 3.98 -11.99 5.92
CA GLY A 66 4.07 -10.78 6.74
C GLY A 66 2.89 -9.85 6.49
N GLN A 67 2.79 -8.82 7.33
CA GLN A 67 1.92 -7.67 7.13
C GLN A 67 2.68 -6.59 6.37
N TYR A 68 1.94 -5.85 5.55
CA TYR A 68 2.47 -4.84 4.65
C TYR A 68 1.66 -3.56 4.74
N TRP A 69 2.30 -2.46 5.12
CA TRP A 69 1.69 -1.14 5.12
C TRP A 69 1.26 -0.70 3.72
N LEU A 70 0.07 -0.11 3.67
CA LEU A 70 -0.55 0.58 2.54
C LEU A 70 -0.77 2.06 2.87
N ASP A 71 -1.15 2.88 1.90
CA ASP A 71 -1.19 4.35 2.06
C ASP A 71 -2.40 4.89 2.83
N GLY A 72 -3.40 4.04 3.10
CA GLY A 72 -4.66 4.46 3.72
C GLY A 72 -4.49 4.83 5.19
N VAL A 73 -5.13 5.93 5.60
CA VAL A 73 -5.21 6.40 6.99
C VAL A 73 -6.59 7.00 7.30
N ASP A 74 -6.97 7.08 8.57
CA ASP A 74 -8.13 7.86 9.05
C ASP A 74 -7.86 8.69 10.31
N ASP A 75 -6.58 8.97 10.61
CA ASP A 75 -6.11 9.77 11.76
C ASP A 75 -6.71 11.19 11.84
N ALA A 76 -7.02 11.78 10.68
CA ALA A 76 -7.65 13.09 10.60
C ALA A 76 -9.11 13.08 11.10
N ALA A 77 -9.84 11.98 10.87
CA ALA A 77 -11.24 11.82 11.26
C ALA A 77 -11.66 10.35 11.23
N GLU A 78 -11.62 9.71 12.40
CA GLU A 78 -12.07 8.34 12.68
C GLU A 78 -13.26 7.87 11.81
N GLY A 79 -13.03 6.85 10.98
CA GLY A 79 -14.01 6.29 10.04
C GLY A 79 -14.08 6.95 8.67
N ILE A 80 -13.32 8.01 8.44
CA ILE A 80 -13.19 8.66 7.15
C ILE A 80 -11.79 8.38 6.62
N TRP A 81 -11.68 7.26 5.92
CA TRP A 81 -10.42 6.83 5.32
C TRP A 81 -10.06 7.68 4.10
N GLU A 82 -8.78 8.03 4.02
CA GLU A 82 -8.18 8.76 2.90
C GLU A 82 -6.82 8.17 2.52
N TRP A 83 -6.42 8.37 1.26
CA TRP A 83 -5.07 8.08 0.83
C TRP A 83 -4.15 9.20 1.30
N ALA A 84 -3.21 8.92 2.20
CA ALA A 84 -2.34 9.93 2.79
C ALA A 84 -1.51 10.71 1.76
N SER A 85 -1.21 10.09 0.62
CA SER A 85 -0.46 10.70 -0.47
C SER A 85 -1.23 11.75 -1.27
N THR A 86 -2.56 11.62 -1.40
CA THR A 86 -3.40 12.49 -2.24
C THR A 86 -4.42 13.32 -1.44
N GLY A 87 -4.77 12.88 -0.23
CA GLY A 87 -5.89 13.40 0.56
C GLY A 87 -7.26 13.03 -0.03
N GLU A 88 -7.30 12.11 -1.00
CA GLU A 88 -8.56 11.63 -1.57
C GLU A 88 -9.24 10.64 -0.63
N LYS A 89 -10.55 10.81 -0.42
CA LYS A 89 -11.36 9.89 0.38
C LYS A 89 -11.49 8.54 -0.31
N ILE A 90 -11.24 7.47 0.45
CA ILE A 90 -11.43 6.10 -0.01
C ILE A 90 -12.93 5.81 -0.06
N SER A 91 -13.43 5.45 -1.24
CA SER A 91 -14.86 5.20 -1.49
C SER A 91 -15.17 3.79 -1.98
N ASN A 92 -14.16 3.07 -2.48
CA ASN A 92 -14.24 1.65 -2.78
C ASN A 92 -14.18 0.82 -1.49
N ASN A 93 -14.73 -0.39 -1.52
CA ASN A 93 -14.75 -1.29 -0.39
C ASN A 93 -13.92 -2.54 -0.70
N LEU A 94 -12.66 -2.54 -0.28
CA LEU A 94 -11.75 -3.69 -0.32
C LEU A 94 -11.31 -4.10 1.09
N TRP A 95 -12.12 -3.78 2.11
CA TRP A 95 -11.89 -4.22 3.48
C TRP A 95 -12.06 -5.74 3.62
N TYR A 96 -11.24 -6.36 4.46
CA TYR A 96 -11.43 -7.74 4.86
C TYR A 96 -12.75 -7.89 5.62
N PRO A 97 -13.48 -9.02 5.52
CA PRO A 97 -14.76 -9.17 6.22
C PRO A 97 -14.61 -8.98 7.74
N GLY A 98 -15.22 -7.91 8.26
CA GLY A 98 -15.09 -7.51 9.66
C GLY A 98 -14.39 -6.17 9.84
N GLU A 99 -13.64 -5.72 8.83
CA GLU A 99 -12.84 -4.50 8.86
C GLU A 99 -13.53 -3.28 8.20
N PRO A 100 -13.15 -2.05 8.59
CA PRO A 100 -12.30 -1.73 9.74
C PRO A 100 -13.05 -2.01 11.06
N ASN A 101 -12.44 -2.76 11.97
CA ASN A 101 -13.10 -3.26 13.17
C ASN A 101 -12.95 -2.33 14.39
N ARG A 102 -12.01 -1.35 14.33
CA ARG A 102 -11.72 -0.39 15.40
C ARG A 102 -11.52 -1.07 16.75
N SER A 103 -10.77 -2.16 16.79
CA SER A 103 -10.42 -2.87 18.02
C SER A 103 -9.66 -1.97 19.00
N SER A 104 -9.00 -0.93 18.48
CA SER A 104 -8.27 0.09 19.23
C SER A 104 -8.53 1.49 18.64
N PRO A 105 -8.58 2.57 19.45
CA PRO A 105 -8.68 3.95 18.96
C PRO A 105 -7.37 4.48 18.35
N LEU A 106 -6.43 3.59 18.05
CA LEU A 106 -5.11 3.89 17.48
C LEU A 106 -4.89 3.17 16.13
N GLU A 107 -5.88 2.40 15.66
CA GLU A 107 -5.84 1.66 14.38
C GLU A 107 -6.10 2.58 13.20
N ASP A 108 -5.27 3.62 13.07
CA ASP A 108 -5.47 4.67 12.07
C ASP A 108 -4.73 4.39 10.75
N CYS A 109 -4.15 3.20 10.59
CA CYS A 109 -3.27 2.87 9.47
C CYS A 109 -3.67 1.57 8.76
N MET A 110 -3.64 1.60 7.43
CA MET A 110 -4.04 0.46 6.60
C MET A 110 -2.87 -0.49 6.34
N ASP A 111 -3.08 -1.79 6.57
CA ASP A 111 -2.18 -2.84 6.14
C ASP A 111 -2.88 -3.91 5.27
N THR A 112 -2.09 -4.85 4.76
CA THR A 112 -2.58 -6.05 4.11
C THR A 112 -1.63 -7.23 4.32
N SER A 113 -2.12 -8.43 4.10
CA SER A 113 -1.34 -9.66 4.23
C SER A 113 -1.96 -10.80 3.40
N THR A 114 -1.24 -11.92 3.33
CA THR A 114 -1.80 -13.16 2.77
C THR A 114 -2.97 -13.70 3.59
N TYR A 115 -3.05 -13.40 4.90
CA TYR A 115 -4.19 -13.78 5.74
C TYR A 115 -5.46 -13.03 5.32
N TYR A 116 -5.31 -11.75 4.95
CA TYR A 116 -6.41 -10.92 4.45
C TYR A 116 -6.71 -11.12 2.96
N ASN A 117 -6.05 -12.06 2.27
CA ASN A 117 -6.17 -12.27 0.81
C ASN A 117 -5.92 -11.00 -0.03
N GLY A 118 -5.03 -10.12 0.45
CA GLY A 118 -4.75 -8.81 -0.16
C GLY A 118 -5.78 -7.72 0.13
N LEU A 119 -6.86 -8.04 0.85
CA LEU A 119 -7.83 -7.03 1.33
C LEU A 119 -7.19 -6.18 2.44
N TRP A 120 -7.80 -5.03 2.69
CA TRP A 120 -7.36 -4.08 3.70
C TRP A 120 -7.75 -4.51 5.10
N ASN A 121 -6.91 -4.15 6.05
CA ASN A 121 -7.14 -4.24 7.49
C ASN A 121 -6.70 -2.93 8.14
N ASP A 122 -7.39 -2.50 9.19
CA ASP A 122 -6.99 -1.38 10.06
C ASP A 122 -6.06 -1.91 11.16
N GLU A 123 -4.98 -1.18 11.43
CA GLU A 123 -3.90 -1.63 12.30
C GLU A 123 -3.24 -0.44 12.99
N GLU A 124 -2.67 -0.66 14.18
CA GLU A 124 -2.02 0.43 14.91
C GLU A 124 -0.73 0.86 14.21
N CYS A 125 -0.66 2.15 13.84
CA CYS A 125 0.43 2.72 13.01
C CYS A 125 1.87 2.50 13.54
N ASN A 126 2.01 2.18 14.83
CA ASN A 126 3.30 2.02 15.51
C ASN A 126 3.84 0.59 15.48
N TYR A 127 3.10 -0.38 14.91
CA TYR A 127 3.63 -1.71 14.68
C TYR A 127 4.70 -1.73 13.57
N ASP A 128 5.63 -2.66 13.71
CA ASP A 128 6.66 -2.89 12.69
C ASP A 128 6.14 -3.87 11.64
N HIS A 129 5.85 -3.36 10.44
CA HIS A 129 5.44 -4.15 9.28
C HIS A 129 6.32 -3.88 8.08
N TYR A 130 6.29 -4.78 7.10
CA TYR A 130 6.87 -4.51 5.80
C TYR A 130 6.08 -3.41 5.08
N SER A 131 6.54 -2.96 3.93
CA SER A 131 5.83 -1.92 3.18
C SER A 131 5.84 -2.18 1.69
N ILE A 132 4.80 -1.69 1.02
CA ILE A 132 4.70 -1.70 -0.44
C ILE A 132 4.71 -0.24 -0.88
N CYS A 133 5.75 0.17 -1.60
CA CYS A 133 5.77 1.48 -2.23
C CYS A 133 5.18 1.41 -3.64
N GLU A 134 4.44 2.44 -4.03
CA GLU A 134 3.94 2.65 -5.38
C GLU A 134 4.50 3.96 -5.95
N LYS A 135 4.98 3.87 -7.19
CA LYS A 135 5.44 4.99 -7.99
C LYS A 135 4.61 5.07 -9.28
N PRO A 136 3.65 6.00 -9.36
CA PRO A 136 2.91 6.26 -10.59
C PRO A 136 3.85 6.71 -11.73
N HIS A 137 3.49 6.39 -12.97
CA HIS A 137 4.18 6.90 -14.16
C HIS A 137 3.86 8.36 -14.47
#